data_AF-A0A7K7FEJ4-F1
#
_entry.id   AF-A0A7K7FEJ4-F1
#
_cell.length_a   1.000
_cell.length_b   1.000
_cell.length_c   1.000
_cell.angle_alpha   90.00
_cell.angle_beta   90.00
_cell.angle_gamma   90.00
#
_symmetry.space_group_name_H-M   'P 1'
#
loop_
_entity.id
_entity.type
_entity.pdbx_description
1 polymer ?
#
loop_
_entity_poly.entity_id
_entity_poly.type
_entity_poly.pdbx_seq_one_letter_code
_entity_poly.pdbx_strand_id
1 'polypeptide(L)'
;GPDFGYVSREPLFEAITSLDSFGNLEVSPPVTVAGKEYPLGRILIGSSFPTSAGRRMTRVVRDFLYAQQVQAPVELYTDWLAVGQVNEFVTFVPTCDTKRFRMLMASPAACYKLFREKQKEGQGEATMFKGKGTAGSFAQALITASFRQGFAFAGYSGADTKRVTINKVLSNDILVQQNQYVQRCIDWNRDILKKELGLMEEDIVDLPALFKLDKQGKAVPYFPNMVTMIVLAKDLGVPKPFGPVVGGECCLERRMRSLLEPLGLRCRFLEDVASYHGRLGEVRCGTNVQRRPFAFKWWHVAP
;
A
#
# COMPACT_ATOMS: atom_id res chain seq x y z
N GLY A 1 -23.39 -14.35 13.77
CA GLY A 1 -24.43 -15.25 13.23
C GLY A 1 -24.07 -16.68 13.57
N PRO A 2 -24.85 -17.69 13.16
CA PRO A 2 -24.43 -19.09 13.24
C PRO A 2 -23.03 -19.25 12.59
N ASP A 3 -22.10 -19.85 13.33
CA ASP A 3 -20.69 -20.05 12.94
C ASP A 3 -19.93 -18.80 12.44
N PHE A 4 -20.37 -17.61 12.89
CA PHE A 4 -19.72 -16.34 12.59
C PHE A 4 -19.62 -15.49 13.86
N GLY A 5 -18.46 -15.58 14.51
CA GLY A 5 -18.16 -14.86 15.76
C GLY A 5 -18.01 -13.36 15.56
N TYR A 6 -18.15 -12.62 16.66
CA TYR A 6 -17.97 -11.16 16.71
C TYR A 6 -17.14 -10.79 17.93
N VAL A 7 -16.21 -9.86 17.76
CA VAL A 7 -15.42 -9.29 18.84
C VAL A 7 -15.12 -7.83 18.54
N SER A 8 -15.23 -6.97 19.55
CA SER A 8 -14.82 -5.56 19.48
C SER A 8 -14.00 -5.16 20.71
N ARG A 9 -13.23 -4.10 20.56
CA ARG A 9 -12.49 -3.44 21.65
C ARG A 9 -12.69 -1.94 21.48
N GLU A 10 -13.12 -1.28 22.54
CA GLU A 10 -13.43 0.15 22.52
C GLU A 10 -12.58 0.85 23.58
N PRO A 11 -11.86 1.93 23.22
CA PRO A 11 -11.06 2.67 24.18
C PRO A 11 -11.95 3.49 25.12
N LEU A 12 -11.63 3.50 26.41
CA LEU A 12 -12.39 4.27 27.42
C LEU A 12 -12.07 5.77 27.38
N PHE A 13 -10.79 6.11 27.16
CA PHE A 13 -10.29 7.50 27.25
C PHE A 13 -9.39 7.91 26.09
N GLU A 14 -8.85 6.95 25.33
CA GLU A 14 -7.95 7.21 24.22
C GLU A 14 -8.74 7.56 22.96
N ALA A 15 -8.34 8.62 22.25
CA ALA A 15 -8.99 9.04 21.02
C ALA A 15 -8.70 8.05 19.88
N ILE A 16 -9.74 7.67 19.14
CA ILE A 16 -9.64 6.83 17.95
C ILE A 16 -9.05 7.65 16.80
N THR A 17 -8.11 7.06 16.06
CA THR A 17 -7.47 7.68 14.90
C THR A 17 -7.64 6.81 13.65
N SER A 18 -7.15 7.29 12.50
CA SER A 18 -7.14 6.49 11.27
C SER A 18 -6.30 5.21 11.38
N LEU A 19 -5.35 5.14 12.32
CA LEU A 19 -4.53 3.95 12.57
C LEU A 19 -5.30 2.81 13.27
N ASP A 20 -6.49 3.08 13.82
CA ASP A 20 -7.39 2.04 14.36
C ASP A 20 -8.22 1.33 13.27
N SER A 21 -8.20 1.84 12.03
CA SER A 21 -8.85 1.18 10.89
C SER A 21 -8.10 -0.09 10.50
N PHE A 22 -8.81 -1.17 10.16
CA PHE A 22 -8.19 -2.48 9.90
C PHE A 22 -7.42 -2.61 8.58
N GLY A 23 -7.36 -1.57 7.74
CA GLY A 23 -6.31 -1.49 6.72
C GLY A 23 -4.91 -1.33 7.31
N ASN A 24 -4.84 -0.89 8.58
CA ASN A 24 -3.62 -0.82 9.39
C ASN A 24 -3.36 -2.11 10.21
N LEU A 25 -4.10 -3.20 9.94
CA LEU A 25 -3.95 -4.50 10.60
C LEU A 25 -3.84 -5.59 9.52
N GLU A 26 -2.63 -6.06 9.28
CA GLU A 26 -2.32 -7.10 8.31
C GLU A 26 -1.61 -8.28 9.01
N VAL A 27 -1.32 -9.35 8.26
CA VAL A 27 -0.57 -10.50 8.79
C VAL A 27 0.36 -11.06 7.73
N SER A 28 1.58 -11.41 8.12
CA SER A 28 2.54 -12.05 7.22
C SER A 28 2.13 -13.49 6.91
N PRO A 29 2.67 -14.09 5.83
CA PRO A 29 2.73 -15.54 5.68
C PRO A 29 3.53 -16.18 6.83
N PRO A 30 3.47 -17.52 6.98
CA PRO A 30 4.34 -18.24 7.90
C PRO A 30 5.82 -18.01 7.59
N VAL A 31 6.62 -17.77 8.63
CA VAL A 31 8.05 -17.45 8.51
C VAL A 31 8.87 -18.13 9.60
N THR A 32 10.17 -18.21 9.39
CA THR A 32 11.14 -18.65 10.41
C THR A 32 12.21 -17.56 10.55
N VAL A 33 12.45 -17.12 11.78
CA VAL A 33 13.34 -15.99 12.07
C VAL A 33 14.37 -16.43 13.09
N ALA A 34 15.65 -16.46 12.69
CA ALA A 34 16.76 -16.88 13.55
C ALA A 34 16.49 -18.20 14.32
N GLY A 35 15.87 -19.18 13.64
CA GLY A 35 15.53 -20.50 14.22
C GLY A 35 14.19 -20.56 14.97
N LYS A 36 13.50 -19.43 15.19
CA LYS A 36 12.14 -19.41 15.75
C LYS A 36 11.09 -19.47 14.64
N GLU A 37 10.22 -20.47 14.71
CA GLU A 37 9.12 -20.65 13.76
C GLU A 37 7.89 -19.81 14.15
N TYR A 38 7.28 -19.17 13.16
CA TYR A 38 5.99 -18.49 13.26
C TYR A 38 5.02 -19.13 12.26
N PRO A 39 4.45 -20.31 12.59
CA PRO A 39 3.69 -21.12 11.64
C PRO A 39 2.35 -20.51 11.21
N LEU A 40 1.88 -19.48 11.93
CA LEU A 40 0.67 -18.70 11.63
C LEU A 40 0.98 -17.28 11.13
N GLY A 41 2.26 -17.02 10.82
CA GLY A 41 2.77 -15.70 10.49
C GLY A 41 2.82 -14.77 11.71
N ARG A 42 3.08 -13.48 11.44
CA ARG A 42 3.12 -12.42 12.44
C ARG A 42 2.18 -11.29 12.05
N ILE A 43 1.40 -10.79 13.01
CA ILE A 43 0.55 -9.61 12.83
C ILE A 43 1.43 -8.40 12.54
N LEU A 44 1.01 -7.56 11.60
CA LEU A 44 1.67 -6.32 11.23
C LEU A 44 0.70 -5.16 11.51
N ILE A 45 1.10 -4.23 12.37
CA ILE A 45 0.32 -3.03 12.69
C ILE A 45 1.14 -1.77 12.50
N GLY A 46 0.51 -0.71 12.01
CA GLY A 46 1.19 0.56 11.81
C GLY A 46 1.19 1.46 13.03
N SER A 47 2.27 2.22 13.19
CA SER A 47 2.62 3.01 14.36
C SER A 47 3.44 4.25 13.95
N SER A 48 3.88 4.99 14.96
CA SER A 48 4.78 6.15 14.85
C SER A 48 6.10 5.87 15.57
N PHE A 49 7.10 6.74 15.41
CA PHE A 49 8.36 6.60 16.16
C PHE A 49 8.11 6.84 17.67
N PRO A 50 8.80 6.11 18.59
CA PRO A 50 8.54 6.20 20.03
C PRO A 50 8.60 7.60 20.63
N THR A 51 9.45 8.47 20.08
CA THR A 51 9.65 9.86 20.54
C THR A 51 8.79 10.88 19.80
N SER A 52 8.02 10.45 18.80
CA SER A 52 7.13 11.32 18.05
C SER A 52 5.77 11.40 18.75
N ALA A 53 5.16 12.59 18.78
CA ALA A 53 3.74 12.76 19.10
C ALA A 53 2.83 12.27 17.96
N GLY A 54 3.25 11.22 17.24
CA GLY A 54 2.56 10.67 16.07
C GLY A 54 1.42 9.75 16.45
N ARG A 55 0.53 9.47 15.49
CA ARG A 55 -0.61 8.57 15.71
C ARG A 55 -0.14 7.16 16.04
N ARG A 56 -0.93 6.42 16.81
CA ARG A 56 -0.73 4.99 17.07
C ARG A 56 -2.08 4.31 17.22
N MET A 57 -2.16 3.03 16.86
CA MET A 57 -3.32 2.21 17.17
C MET A 57 -3.55 2.20 18.69
N THR A 58 -4.82 2.32 19.09
CA THR A 58 -5.22 2.40 20.50
C THR A 58 -4.66 1.23 21.31
N ARG A 59 -4.28 1.53 22.55
CA ARG A 59 -3.70 0.55 23.46
C ARG A 59 -4.61 -0.66 23.66
N VAL A 60 -5.93 -0.45 23.78
CA VAL A 60 -6.88 -1.55 24.00
C VAL A 60 -6.89 -2.57 22.85
N VAL A 61 -6.71 -2.12 21.60
CA VAL A 61 -6.61 -2.99 20.44
C VAL A 61 -5.23 -3.66 20.41
N ARG A 62 -4.15 -2.91 20.64
CA ARG A 62 -2.80 -3.49 20.70
C ARG A 62 -2.69 -4.58 21.77
N ASP A 63 -3.10 -4.29 23.00
CA ASP A 63 -3.07 -5.22 24.13
C ASP A 63 -3.90 -6.47 23.81
N PHE A 64 -5.05 -6.33 23.14
CA PHE A 64 -5.83 -7.47 22.65
C PHE A 64 -5.06 -8.34 21.65
N LEU A 65 -4.40 -7.74 20.65
CA LEU A 65 -3.63 -8.46 19.64
C LEU A 65 -2.41 -9.18 20.25
N TYR A 66 -1.66 -8.49 21.13
CA TYR A 66 -0.53 -9.09 21.85
C TYR A 66 -0.97 -10.24 22.75
N ALA A 67 -2.14 -10.14 23.41
CA ALA A 67 -2.68 -11.19 24.27
C ALA A 67 -3.06 -12.48 23.51
N GLN A 68 -3.19 -12.45 22.17
CA GLN A 68 -3.46 -13.66 21.38
C GLN A 68 -2.22 -14.56 21.24
N GLN A 69 -1.02 -14.02 21.45
CA GLN A 69 0.31 -14.69 21.47
C GLN A 69 0.76 -15.35 20.16
N VAL A 70 -0.07 -16.19 19.54
CA VAL A 70 0.30 -17.11 18.46
C VAL A 70 0.68 -16.46 17.12
N GLN A 71 0.51 -15.14 16.99
CA GLN A 71 0.92 -14.35 15.82
C GLN A 71 1.75 -13.12 16.22
N ALA A 72 2.41 -13.15 17.38
CA ALA A 72 3.43 -12.20 17.88
C ALA A 72 3.59 -10.89 17.05
N PRO A 73 2.78 -9.85 17.33
CA PRO A 73 2.70 -8.63 16.51
C PRO A 73 4.05 -7.91 16.29
N VAL A 74 4.15 -7.21 15.16
CA VAL A 74 5.25 -6.33 14.76
C VAL A 74 4.67 -4.95 14.45
N GLU A 75 5.25 -3.91 15.05
CA GLU A 75 4.89 -2.52 14.74
C GLU A 75 5.75 -1.97 13.59
N LEU A 76 5.09 -1.42 12.58
CA LEU A 76 5.67 -0.79 11.41
C LEU A 76 5.49 0.72 11.47
N TYR A 77 6.34 1.48 10.79
CA TYR A 77 6.22 2.93 10.70
C TYR A 77 5.27 3.33 9.57
N THR A 78 4.05 3.76 9.91
CA THR A 78 3.01 4.14 8.93
C THR A 78 2.51 5.56 9.10
N ASP A 79 2.86 6.22 10.21
CA ASP A 79 2.41 7.58 10.48
C ASP A 79 2.90 8.59 9.42
N TRP A 80 3.84 8.25 8.54
CA TRP A 80 4.22 9.09 7.39
C TRP A 80 3.13 9.19 6.30
N LEU A 81 2.16 8.26 6.25
CA LEU A 81 1.02 8.29 5.32
C LEU A 81 -0.13 9.14 5.89
N ALA A 82 -0.89 9.81 5.03
CA ALA A 82 -2.03 10.63 5.49
C ALA A 82 -3.13 9.75 6.10
N VAL A 83 -3.44 8.60 5.48
CA VAL A 83 -4.38 7.62 6.05
C VAL A 83 -3.68 6.79 7.13
N GLY A 84 -2.45 6.33 6.88
CA GLY A 84 -1.61 5.76 7.93
C GLY A 84 -1.68 4.24 8.04
N GLN A 85 -1.97 3.54 6.94
CA GLN A 85 -2.26 2.11 6.94
C GLN A 85 -1.10 1.28 6.36
N VAL A 86 -0.82 0.13 6.98
CA VAL A 86 0.18 -0.85 6.50
C VAL A 86 -0.09 -1.27 5.05
N ASN A 87 -1.35 -1.55 4.72
CA ASN A 87 -1.72 -2.06 3.40
C ASN A 87 -1.46 -1.07 2.24
N GLU A 88 -1.17 0.21 2.54
CA GLU A 88 -0.87 1.23 1.54
C GLU A 88 0.54 1.08 0.95
N PHE A 89 1.47 0.35 1.59
CA PHE A 89 2.84 0.25 1.07
C PHE A 89 3.40 -1.16 1.04
N VAL A 90 2.76 -2.14 1.68
CA VAL A 90 3.22 -3.53 1.67
C VAL A 90 2.08 -4.51 1.48
N THR A 91 2.34 -5.58 0.73
CA THR A 91 1.48 -6.74 0.67
C THR A 91 2.24 -8.03 0.41
N PHE A 92 1.57 -9.18 0.46
CA PHE A 92 2.16 -10.49 0.20
C PHE A 92 1.37 -11.22 -0.90
N VAL A 93 2.09 -11.90 -1.79
CA VAL A 93 1.51 -12.75 -2.83
C VAL A 93 2.11 -14.14 -2.75
N PRO A 94 1.32 -15.20 -3.01
CA PRO A 94 1.86 -16.55 -3.07
C PRO A 94 2.72 -16.73 -4.32
N THR A 95 3.74 -17.56 -4.24
CA THR A 95 4.55 -17.98 -5.38
C THR A 95 4.59 -19.49 -5.48
N CYS A 96 4.87 -20.00 -6.68
CA CYS A 96 5.00 -21.43 -6.91
C CYS A 96 6.43 -21.96 -6.68
N ASP A 97 7.37 -21.08 -6.33
CA ASP A 97 8.76 -21.43 -6.07
C ASP A 97 9.01 -21.85 -4.62
N THR A 98 10.25 -22.18 -4.30
CA THR A 98 10.68 -22.69 -2.98
C THR A 98 10.36 -21.73 -1.83
N LYS A 99 10.26 -20.43 -2.10
CA LYS A 99 9.98 -19.39 -1.11
C LYS A 99 8.50 -19.24 -0.78
N ARG A 100 7.60 -19.84 -1.57
CA ARG A 100 6.13 -19.90 -1.40
C ARG A 100 5.40 -18.54 -1.37
N PHE A 101 6.09 -17.43 -1.14
CA PHE A 101 5.55 -16.08 -1.26
C PHE A 101 6.61 -15.06 -1.72
N ARG A 102 6.14 -13.86 -2.07
CA ARG A 102 6.93 -12.64 -2.17
C ARG A 102 6.25 -11.52 -1.39
N MET A 103 7.06 -10.68 -0.77
CA MET A 103 6.64 -9.40 -0.23
C MET A 103 6.69 -8.36 -1.34
N LEU A 104 5.58 -7.68 -1.58
CA LEU A 104 5.49 -6.59 -2.55
C LEU A 104 5.53 -5.27 -1.78
N MET A 105 6.42 -4.37 -2.16
CA MET A 105 6.53 -3.05 -1.54
C MET A 105 6.31 -1.93 -2.56
N ALA A 106 5.59 -0.89 -2.18
CA ALA A 106 5.53 0.35 -2.95
C ALA A 106 6.93 0.97 -3.04
N SER A 107 7.32 1.51 -4.20
CA SER A 107 8.67 2.05 -4.41
C SER A 107 8.66 3.26 -5.34
N PRO A 108 8.81 4.48 -4.77
CA PRO A 108 9.17 5.67 -5.53
C PRO A 108 10.43 5.52 -6.37
N ALA A 109 11.48 4.90 -5.83
CA ALA A 109 12.72 4.68 -6.55
C ALA A 109 12.50 3.83 -7.83
N ALA A 110 11.71 2.77 -7.75
CA ALA A 110 11.35 1.95 -8.91
C ALA A 110 10.56 2.74 -9.96
N CYS A 111 9.66 3.63 -9.53
CA CYS A 111 8.89 4.47 -10.46
C CYS A 111 9.78 5.51 -11.17
N TYR A 112 10.64 6.21 -10.44
CA TYR A 112 11.58 7.16 -11.03
C TYR A 112 12.57 6.47 -11.97
N LYS A 113 13.04 5.27 -11.63
CA LYS A 113 13.89 4.47 -12.53
C LYS A 113 13.16 4.16 -13.84
N LEU A 114 11.94 3.63 -13.78
CA LEU A 114 11.12 3.33 -14.95
C LEU A 114 10.88 4.59 -15.80
N PHE A 115 10.55 5.72 -15.18
CA PHE A 115 10.28 6.96 -15.89
C PHE A 115 11.53 7.51 -16.59
N ARG A 116 12.70 7.43 -15.94
CA ARG A 116 13.98 7.81 -16.56
C ARG A 116 14.36 6.90 -17.72
N GLU A 117 14.11 5.60 -17.62
CA GLU A 117 14.31 4.65 -18.72
C GLU A 117 13.43 5.05 -19.92
N LYS A 118 12.14 5.29 -19.70
CA LYS A 118 11.21 5.72 -20.76
C LYS A 118 11.56 7.08 -21.36
N GLN A 119 12.04 8.03 -20.55
CA GLN A 119 12.54 9.30 -21.05
C GLN A 119 13.74 9.10 -22.00
N LYS A 120 14.70 8.24 -21.63
CA LYS A 120 15.86 7.91 -22.47
C LYS A 120 15.48 7.20 -23.78
N GLU A 121 14.39 6.44 -23.78
CA GLU A 121 13.80 5.83 -24.98
C GLU A 121 13.02 6.84 -25.87
N GLY A 122 13.06 8.15 -25.56
CA GLY A 122 12.35 9.18 -26.31
C GLY A 122 10.86 9.32 -25.96
N GLN A 123 10.39 8.65 -24.90
CA GLN A 123 8.97 8.63 -24.49
C GLN A 123 8.66 9.66 -23.40
N GLY A 124 9.50 10.70 -23.24
CA GLY A 124 9.35 11.72 -22.20
C GLY A 124 8.02 12.49 -22.23
N GLU A 125 7.41 12.62 -23.40
CA GLU A 125 6.11 13.29 -23.60
C GLU A 125 4.89 12.35 -23.41
N ALA A 126 5.11 11.08 -23.08
CA ALA A 126 4.01 10.15 -22.79
C ALA A 126 3.16 10.67 -21.62
N THR A 127 1.85 10.76 -21.83
CA THR A 127 0.90 11.36 -20.89
C THR A 127 0.31 10.34 -19.93
N MET A 128 0.16 10.74 -18.67
CA MET A 128 -0.59 10.02 -17.63
C MET A 128 -2.08 10.36 -17.70
N PHE A 129 -2.92 9.57 -17.04
CA PHE A 129 -4.36 9.82 -16.85
C PHE A 129 -5.20 9.87 -18.14
N LYS A 130 -4.69 9.30 -19.24
CA LYS A 130 -5.41 9.18 -20.51
C LYS A 130 -6.73 8.42 -20.30
N GLY A 131 -7.84 8.99 -20.78
CA GLY A 131 -9.19 8.40 -20.66
C GLY A 131 -10.01 8.90 -19.45
N LYS A 132 -9.43 9.66 -18.51
CA LYS A 132 -10.21 10.34 -17.47
C LYS A 132 -10.73 11.69 -17.99
N GLY A 133 -12.00 11.72 -18.42
CA GLY A 133 -12.76 12.96 -18.60
C GLY A 133 -13.02 13.67 -17.26
N THR A 134 -13.52 14.90 -17.34
CA THR A 134 -13.84 15.83 -16.23
C THR A 134 -14.63 15.25 -15.04
N ALA A 135 -15.21 14.05 -15.16
CA ALA A 135 -15.88 13.34 -14.07
C ALA A 135 -14.96 12.98 -12.88
N GLY A 136 -13.64 12.82 -13.11
CA GLY A 136 -12.67 12.63 -12.02
C GLY A 136 -12.51 13.86 -11.12
N SER A 137 -12.85 15.05 -11.61
CA SER A 137 -12.82 16.32 -10.87
C SER A 137 -13.97 16.44 -9.88
N PHE A 138 -15.13 15.83 -10.15
CA PHE A 138 -16.30 15.93 -9.28
C PHE A 138 -16.17 15.05 -8.02
N ALA A 139 -15.56 13.87 -8.16
CA ALA A 139 -15.23 13.04 -6.99
C ALA A 139 -14.16 13.72 -6.12
N GLN A 140 -13.19 14.42 -6.73
CA GLN A 140 -12.17 15.20 -6.02
C GLN A 140 -12.76 16.44 -5.30
N ALA A 141 -13.79 17.07 -5.87
CA ALA A 141 -14.48 18.22 -5.27
C ALA A 141 -15.38 17.82 -4.09
N LEU A 142 -16.04 16.66 -4.14
CA LEU A 142 -16.90 16.12 -3.06
C LEU A 142 -16.13 15.77 -1.78
N ILE A 143 -14.81 15.56 -1.85
CA ILE A 143 -13.91 15.41 -0.68
C ILE A 143 -14.01 16.64 0.23
N THR A 144 -14.16 17.84 -0.35
CA THR A 144 -14.23 19.11 0.40
C THR A 144 -15.49 19.21 1.26
N ALA A 145 -16.57 18.52 0.88
CA ALA A 145 -17.88 18.68 1.51
C ALA A 145 -18.18 17.65 2.62
N SER A 146 -17.48 16.51 2.67
CA SER A 146 -17.81 15.41 3.59
C SER A 146 -16.93 15.34 4.84
N PHE A 147 -15.80 16.07 4.89
CA PHE A 147 -15.01 16.24 6.12
C PHE A 147 -15.29 17.64 6.69
N ARG A 148 -15.78 17.70 7.94
CA ARG A 148 -16.02 18.96 8.69
C ARG A 148 -14.75 19.81 8.92
N GLN A 149 -13.59 19.38 8.44
CA GLN A 149 -12.36 20.18 8.39
C GLN A 149 -11.95 20.34 6.93
N GLY A 150 -12.11 21.56 6.41
CA GLY A 150 -11.88 21.91 5.02
C GLY A 150 -10.47 21.59 4.53
N PHE A 151 -10.33 20.47 3.83
CA PHE A 151 -9.18 20.20 2.97
C PHE A 151 -9.40 20.87 1.61
N ALA A 152 -8.90 22.10 1.46
CA ALA A 152 -8.77 22.72 0.15
C ALA A 152 -7.66 22.00 -0.65
N PHE A 153 -8.06 21.05 -1.48
CA PHE A 153 -7.21 20.41 -2.49
C PHE A 153 -7.00 21.35 -3.67
N ALA A 154 -5.84 21.99 -3.75
CA ALA A 154 -5.35 22.55 -5.01
C ALA A 154 -4.68 21.41 -5.81
N GLY A 155 -5.49 20.47 -6.30
CA GLY A 155 -5.06 19.41 -7.20
C GLY A 155 -5.67 19.65 -8.58
N TYR A 156 -4.83 20.08 -9.52
CA TYR A 156 -5.05 20.21 -10.96
C TYR A 156 -6.52 20.28 -11.43
N SER A 157 -6.95 21.49 -11.78
CA SER A 157 -8.23 21.73 -12.48
C SER A 157 -8.34 20.85 -13.72
N GLY A 158 -9.57 20.48 -14.13
CA GLY A 158 -9.85 19.53 -15.21
C GLY A 158 -9.24 19.84 -16.60
N ALA A 159 -8.52 20.95 -16.77
CA ALA A 159 -7.69 21.24 -17.93
C ALA A 159 -6.28 20.62 -17.88
N ASP A 160 -5.76 20.26 -16.69
CA ASP A 160 -4.36 19.85 -16.47
C ASP A 160 -4.10 18.34 -16.56
N THR A 161 -5.14 17.49 -16.48
CA THR A 161 -4.98 16.03 -16.67
C THR A 161 -4.53 15.66 -18.08
N LYS A 162 -4.74 16.54 -19.07
CA LYS A 162 -4.24 16.37 -20.45
C LYS A 162 -2.72 16.58 -20.59
N ARG A 163 -2.02 16.98 -19.52
CA ARG A 163 -0.66 17.55 -19.63
C ARG A 163 0.36 17.00 -18.64
N VAL A 164 0.06 15.99 -17.82
CA VAL A 164 1.06 15.36 -16.95
C VAL A 164 1.87 14.35 -17.77
N THR A 165 3.11 14.70 -18.12
CA THR A 165 4.04 13.85 -18.87
C THR A 165 5.15 13.31 -17.98
N ILE A 166 5.87 12.30 -18.46
CA ILE A 166 7.08 11.80 -17.78
C ILE A 166 8.08 12.93 -17.53
N ASN A 167 8.33 13.78 -18.54
CA ASN A 167 9.25 14.92 -18.43
C ASN A 167 8.86 15.85 -17.28
N LYS A 168 7.57 16.18 -17.13
CA LYS A 168 7.11 17.05 -16.03
C LYS A 168 7.22 16.42 -14.65
N VAL A 169 7.01 15.10 -14.55
CA VAL A 169 7.18 14.39 -13.27
C VAL A 169 8.65 14.38 -12.88
N LEU A 170 9.54 14.10 -13.84
CA LEU A 170 10.98 14.03 -13.60
C LEU A 170 11.63 15.39 -13.36
N SER A 171 11.09 16.49 -13.92
CA SER A 171 11.59 17.85 -13.73
C SER A 171 11.01 18.57 -12.52
N ASN A 172 10.15 17.92 -11.73
CA ASN A 172 9.54 18.53 -10.54
C ASN A 172 10.38 18.21 -9.30
N ASP A 173 11.29 19.13 -8.96
CA ASP A 173 12.22 18.95 -7.84
C ASP A 173 11.52 18.77 -6.49
N ILE A 174 10.38 19.43 -6.27
CA ILE A 174 9.58 19.29 -5.05
C ILE A 174 9.07 17.84 -4.96
N LEU A 175 8.47 17.32 -6.03
CA LEU A 175 7.96 15.95 -6.05
C LEU A 175 9.09 14.92 -5.88
N VAL A 176 10.27 15.18 -6.46
CA VAL A 176 11.47 14.34 -6.28
C VAL A 176 11.89 14.31 -4.80
N GLN A 177 12.02 15.46 -4.15
CA GLN A 177 12.41 15.55 -2.73
C GLN A 177 11.39 14.87 -1.81
N GLN A 178 10.10 15.06 -2.07
CA GLN A 178 9.02 14.39 -1.35
C GLN A 178 9.12 12.86 -1.47
N ASN A 179 9.35 12.35 -2.67
CA ASN A 179 9.45 10.91 -2.91
C ASN A 179 10.76 10.30 -2.40
N GLN A 180 11.85 11.06 -2.33
CA GLN A 180 13.06 10.64 -1.62
C GLN A 180 12.81 10.46 -0.12
N TYR A 181 12.05 11.38 0.49
CA TYR A 181 11.62 11.21 1.88
C TYR A 181 10.75 9.97 2.06
N VAL A 182 9.72 9.80 1.21
CA VAL A 182 8.83 8.62 1.26
C VAL A 182 9.61 7.31 1.07
N GLN A 183 10.57 7.27 0.13
CA GLN A 183 11.41 6.10 -0.06
C GLN A 183 12.17 5.74 1.22
N ARG A 184 12.74 6.73 1.95
CA ARG A 184 13.38 6.46 3.25
C ARG A 184 12.42 5.89 4.29
N CYS A 185 11.17 6.35 4.33
CA CYS A 185 10.16 5.79 5.21
C CYS A 185 9.84 4.32 4.86
N ILE A 186 9.77 4.00 3.57
CA ILE A 186 9.55 2.64 3.08
C ILE A 186 10.77 1.76 3.37
N ASP A 187 11.99 2.26 3.13
CA ASP A 187 13.24 1.54 3.39
C ASP A 187 13.40 1.19 4.88
N TRP A 188 13.03 2.12 5.77
CA TRP A 188 12.99 1.85 7.21
C TRP A 188 12.09 0.65 7.56
N ASN A 189 10.91 0.57 6.93
CA ASN A 189 10.02 -0.57 7.11
C ASN A 189 10.54 -1.84 6.45
N ARG A 190 11.22 -1.71 5.30
CA ARG A 190 11.89 -2.85 4.63
C ARG A 190 12.88 -3.51 5.58
N ASP A 191 13.67 -2.72 6.29
CA ASP A 191 14.65 -3.23 7.27
C ASP A 191 13.98 -3.90 8.47
N ILE A 192 12.90 -3.30 9.00
CA ILE A 192 12.10 -3.94 10.07
C ILE A 192 11.54 -5.27 9.58
N LEU A 193 10.90 -5.30 8.41
CA LEU A 193 10.27 -6.51 7.87
C LEU A 193 11.29 -7.60 7.57
N LYS A 194 12.45 -7.25 7.00
CA LYS A 194 13.54 -8.20 6.78
C LYS A 194 14.02 -8.83 8.09
N LYS A 195 14.23 -8.00 9.11
CA LYS A 195 14.65 -8.46 10.44
C LYS A 195 13.58 -9.33 11.12
N GLU A 196 12.35 -8.83 11.20
CA GLU A 196 11.28 -9.41 12.00
C GLU A 196 10.57 -10.59 11.33
N LEU A 197 10.73 -10.75 10.01
CA LEU A 197 10.16 -11.84 9.22
C LEU A 197 11.23 -12.75 8.58
N GLY A 198 12.53 -12.47 8.81
CA GLY A 198 13.63 -13.27 8.26
C GLY A 198 13.74 -13.22 6.74
N LEU A 199 13.39 -12.10 6.12
CA LEU A 199 13.36 -11.94 4.66
C LEU A 199 14.70 -11.47 4.11
N MET A 200 15.03 -11.95 2.91
CA MET A 200 16.15 -11.50 2.11
C MET A 200 15.65 -10.59 0.97
N GLU A 201 16.55 -9.85 0.32
CA GLU A 201 16.20 -8.98 -0.81
C GLU A 201 15.48 -9.73 -1.95
N GLU A 202 15.85 -10.99 -2.17
CA GLU A 202 15.24 -11.89 -3.15
C GLU A 202 13.79 -12.30 -2.82
N ASP A 203 13.33 -12.05 -1.58
CA ASP A 203 11.93 -12.24 -1.18
C ASP A 203 11.06 -11.02 -1.47
N ILE A 204 11.66 -9.90 -1.90
CA ILE A 204 11.00 -8.61 -2.01
C ILE A 204 10.93 -8.16 -3.47
N VAL A 205 9.76 -7.71 -3.90
CA VAL A 205 9.53 -7.13 -5.23
C VAL A 205 9.04 -5.71 -5.08
N ASP A 206 9.81 -4.77 -5.62
CA ASP A 206 9.47 -3.35 -5.61
C ASP A 206 8.49 -3.00 -6.74
N LEU A 207 7.31 -2.51 -6.37
CA LEU A 207 6.29 -2.04 -7.30
C LEU A 207 6.40 -0.52 -7.48
N PRO A 208 6.44 -0.01 -8.72
CA PRO A 208 6.42 1.43 -8.99
C PRO A 208 5.23 2.13 -8.33
N ALA A 209 5.51 3.07 -7.43
CA ALA A 209 4.52 3.93 -6.79
C ALA A 209 5.05 5.37 -6.74
N LEU A 210 4.17 6.37 -6.69
CA LEU A 210 4.56 7.75 -6.40
C LEU A 210 3.60 8.36 -5.40
N PHE A 211 4.11 9.29 -4.61
CA PHE A 211 3.37 10.00 -3.58
C PHE A 211 3.56 11.50 -3.72
N LYS A 212 2.67 12.27 -3.12
CA LYS A 212 2.85 13.69 -2.83
C LYS A 212 2.59 13.92 -1.34
N LEU A 213 3.25 14.90 -0.75
CA LEU A 213 2.95 15.28 0.62
C LEU A 213 1.77 16.27 0.67
N ASP A 214 0.87 16.08 1.62
CA ASP A 214 -0.18 17.03 1.95
C ASP A 214 0.35 18.21 2.79
N LYS A 215 -0.55 19.10 3.23
CA LYS A 215 -0.18 20.29 4.01
C LYS A 215 0.40 19.95 5.39
N GLN A 216 0.15 18.74 5.87
CA GLN A 216 0.63 18.21 7.14
C GLN A 216 1.94 17.41 6.97
N GLY A 217 2.50 17.38 5.76
CA GLY A 217 3.71 16.63 5.44
C GLY A 217 3.49 15.12 5.38
N LYS A 218 2.23 14.66 5.29
CA LYS A 218 1.88 13.24 5.18
C LYS A 218 1.70 12.83 3.73
N ALA A 219 2.11 11.62 3.38
CA ALA A 219 2.08 11.13 2.02
C ALA A 219 0.68 10.67 1.60
N VAL A 220 0.26 11.08 0.41
CA VAL A 220 -0.90 10.54 -0.31
C VAL A 220 -0.45 10.01 -1.68
N PRO A 221 -1.08 8.96 -2.22
CA PRO A 221 -0.73 8.43 -3.53
C PRO A 221 -0.90 9.49 -4.63
N TYR A 222 0.09 9.62 -5.52
CA TYR A 222 0.07 10.54 -6.66
C TYR A 222 -0.79 9.99 -7.81
N PHE A 223 -0.76 8.68 -7.99
CA PHE A 223 -1.63 7.89 -8.85
C PHE A 223 -2.01 6.61 -8.09
N PRO A 224 -3.00 5.84 -8.57
CA PRO A 224 -3.44 4.64 -7.87
C PRO A 224 -2.35 3.67 -7.47
N ASN A 225 -2.27 3.36 -6.18
CA ASN A 225 -1.16 2.59 -5.65
C ASN A 225 -1.36 1.09 -5.86
N MET A 226 -0.64 0.53 -6.84
CA MET A 226 -0.81 -0.87 -7.26
C MET A 226 -0.59 -1.91 -6.15
N VAL A 227 0.11 -1.59 -5.05
CA VAL A 227 0.32 -2.52 -3.92
C VAL A 227 -0.99 -2.86 -3.19
N THR A 228 -1.99 -1.99 -3.27
CA THR A 228 -3.30 -2.10 -2.60
C THR A 228 -4.27 -3.04 -3.34
N MET A 229 -3.74 -4.14 -3.89
CA MET A 229 -4.45 -5.10 -4.73
C MET A 229 -5.19 -6.18 -3.95
N ILE A 230 -6.26 -6.74 -4.51
CA ILE A 230 -6.90 -7.95 -3.98
C ILE A 230 -6.08 -9.17 -4.40
N VAL A 231 -5.73 -10.04 -3.44
CA VAL A 231 -4.96 -11.27 -3.70
C VAL A 231 -5.88 -12.48 -3.53
N LEU A 232 -6.29 -13.10 -4.64
CA LEU A 232 -7.13 -14.29 -4.71
C LEU A 232 -6.33 -15.46 -5.29
N ALA A 233 -5.56 -16.14 -4.44
CA ALA A 233 -4.61 -17.15 -4.87
C ALA A 233 -3.65 -16.60 -5.95
N LYS A 234 -3.76 -17.07 -7.20
CA LYS A 234 -2.92 -16.61 -8.32
C LYS A 234 -3.47 -15.38 -9.03
N ASP A 235 -4.72 -14.99 -8.76
CA ASP A 235 -5.37 -13.86 -9.41
C ASP A 235 -5.23 -12.59 -8.57
N LEU A 236 -4.70 -11.54 -9.19
CA LEU A 236 -4.47 -10.24 -8.57
C LEU A 236 -5.45 -9.21 -9.16
N GLY A 237 -6.30 -8.64 -8.32
CA GLY A 237 -7.16 -7.49 -8.65
C GLY A 237 -6.43 -6.20 -8.32
N VAL A 238 -5.70 -5.65 -9.29
CA VAL A 238 -4.78 -4.52 -9.11
C VAL A 238 -5.50 -3.20 -9.42
N PRO A 239 -5.38 -2.15 -8.59
CA PRO A 239 -5.83 -0.81 -8.96
C PRO A 239 -5.16 -0.37 -10.26
N LYS A 240 -5.94 0.07 -11.26
CA LYS A 240 -5.35 0.57 -12.51
C LYS A 240 -4.57 1.86 -12.24
N PRO A 241 -3.26 1.94 -12.54
CA PRO A 241 -2.43 3.08 -12.17
C PRO A 241 -2.62 4.32 -13.06
N PHE A 242 -3.27 4.18 -14.23
CA PHE A 242 -3.42 5.25 -15.22
C PHE A 242 -2.09 5.97 -15.55
N GLY A 243 -0.99 5.23 -15.57
CA GLY A 243 0.35 5.75 -15.87
C GLY A 243 0.56 6.14 -17.34
N PRO A 244 1.79 6.56 -17.69
CA PRO A 244 2.13 6.96 -19.05
C PRO A 244 1.84 5.85 -20.07
N VAL A 245 1.15 6.20 -21.17
CA VAL A 245 0.84 5.26 -22.25
C VAL A 245 1.94 5.30 -23.31
N VAL A 246 2.66 4.19 -23.48
CA VAL A 246 3.77 4.03 -24.41
C VAL A 246 3.49 2.84 -25.34
N GLY A 247 3.40 3.09 -26.64
CA GLY A 247 3.07 2.04 -27.62
C GLY A 247 1.69 1.42 -27.38
N GLY A 248 0.70 2.22 -26.97
CA GLY A 248 -0.68 1.78 -26.74
C GLY A 248 -0.98 1.17 -25.37
N GLU A 249 0.03 0.98 -24.51
CA GLU A 249 -0.14 0.33 -23.20
C GLU A 249 0.44 1.20 -22.07
N CYS A 250 -0.14 1.11 -20.87
CA CYS A 250 0.40 1.76 -19.69
C CYS A 250 1.72 1.12 -19.26
N CYS A 251 2.81 1.90 -19.17
CA CYS A 251 4.13 1.38 -18.83
C CYS A 251 4.22 0.83 -17.39
N LEU A 252 3.40 1.35 -16.46
CA LEU A 252 3.30 0.84 -15.09
C LEU A 252 2.64 -0.55 -15.04
N GLU A 253 1.54 -0.73 -15.80
CA GLU A 253 0.87 -2.04 -15.92
C GLU A 253 1.82 -3.07 -16.52
N ARG A 254 2.48 -2.72 -17.63
CA ARG A 254 3.49 -3.57 -18.28
C ARG A 254 4.61 -3.93 -17.31
N ARG A 255 5.13 -2.96 -16.55
CA ARG A 255 6.19 -3.20 -15.57
C ARG A 255 5.74 -4.18 -14.49
N MET A 256 4.54 -4.02 -13.94
CA MET A 256 4.02 -4.93 -12.93
C MET A 256 3.82 -6.36 -13.48
N ARG A 257 3.27 -6.51 -14.69
CA ARG A 257 3.16 -7.82 -15.35
C ARG A 257 4.54 -8.48 -15.49
N SER A 258 5.55 -7.73 -15.95
CA SER A 258 6.91 -8.26 -16.10
C SER A 258 7.56 -8.73 -14.78
N LEU A 259 7.11 -8.20 -13.64
CA LEU A 259 7.61 -8.59 -12.32
C LEU A 259 6.87 -9.80 -11.75
N LEU A 260 5.55 -9.90 -11.96
CA LEU A 260 4.70 -10.84 -11.24
C LEU A 260 4.25 -12.05 -12.07
N GLU A 261 4.07 -11.90 -13.38
CA GLU A 261 3.67 -13.03 -14.24
C GLU A 261 4.71 -14.16 -14.29
N PRO A 262 6.03 -13.90 -14.28
CA PRO A 262 7.04 -14.96 -14.14
C PRO A 262 6.92 -15.77 -12.83
N LEU A 263 6.26 -15.24 -11.81
CA LEU A 263 5.99 -15.94 -10.54
C LEU A 263 4.72 -16.81 -10.60
N GLY A 264 4.05 -16.86 -11.75
CA GLY A 264 2.79 -17.58 -11.97
C GLY A 264 1.55 -16.82 -11.52
N LEU A 265 1.65 -15.49 -11.34
CA LEU A 265 0.55 -14.61 -10.94
C LEU A 265 -0.15 -13.99 -12.15
N ARG A 266 -1.44 -13.70 -12.04
CA ARG A 266 -2.26 -13.10 -13.10
C ARG A 266 -2.75 -11.72 -12.67
N CYS A 267 -2.23 -10.68 -13.31
CA CYS A 267 -2.59 -9.29 -13.01
C CYS A 267 -3.82 -8.84 -13.81
N ARG A 268 -4.93 -8.53 -13.13
CA ARG A 268 -6.10 -7.85 -13.70
C ARG A 268 -6.21 -6.44 -13.16
N PHE A 269 -6.10 -5.45 -14.03
CA PHE A 269 -6.17 -4.04 -13.65
C PHE A 269 -7.63 -3.57 -13.63
N LEU A 270 -8.08 -3.11 -12.47
CA LEU A 270 -9.44 -2.70 -12.19
C LEU A 270 -9.59 -1.19 -12.48
N GLU A 271 -10.49 -0.82 -13.39
CA GLU A 271 -10.68 0.56 -13.84
C GLU A 271 -11.52 1.41 -12.89
N ASP A 272 -12.49 0.80 -12.21
CA ASP A 272 -13.47 1.49 -11.36
C ASP A 272 -12.95 1.82 -9.95
N VAL A 273 -11.68 2.20 -9.86
CA VAL A 273 -11.12 2.77 -8.63
C VAL A 273 -11.42 4.27 -8.55
N ALA A 274 -12.01 4.89 -9.59
CA ALA A 274 -12.38 6.31 -9.57
C ALA A 274 -13.39 6.65 -8.47
N SER A 275 -14.31 5.73 -8.15
CA SER A 275 -15.26 5.84 -7.03
C SER A 275 -14.60 5.77 -5.65
N TYR A 276 -13.46 5.07 -5.54
CA TYR A 276 -12.70 4.87 -4.29
C TYR A 276 -11.54 5.88 -4.10
N HIS A 277 -10.76 6.17 -5.14
CA HIS A 277 -9.67 7.16 -5.10
C HIS A 277 -10.14 8.57 -4.84
N GLY A 278 -11.31 8.91 -5.36
CA GLY A 278 -11.98 10.16 -5.05
C GLY A 278 -12.35 10.29 -3.56
N ARG A 279 -12.13 9.25 -2.73
CA ARG A 279 -12.35 9.26 -1.28
C ARG A 279 -11.09 8.92 -0.49
N LEU A 280 -9.90 9.07 -1.10
CA LEU A 280 -8.60 8.66 -0.52
C LEU A 280 -8.51 7.14 -0.25
N GLY A 281 -9.39 6.35 -0.85
CA GLY A 281 -9.38 4.89 -0.77
C GLY A 281 -8.85 4.24 -2.05
N GLU A 282 -8.31 3.04 -1.90
CA GLU A 282 -7.86 2.18 -2.99
C GLU A 282 -8.74 0.93 -3.08
N VAL A 283 -8.46 -0.02 -3.98
CA VAL A 283 -9.24 -1.26 -4.12
C VAL A 283 -9.36 -2.01 -2.77
N ARG A 284 -8.26 -2.14 -2.01
CA ARG A 284 -8.29 -2.72 -0.65
C ARG A 284 -9.13 -1.94 0.36
N CYS A 285 -9.34 -0.65 0.18
CA CYS A 285 -10.19 0.14 1.08
C CYS A 285 -11.68 -0.20 0.91
N GLY A 286 -12.07 -0.81 -0.22
CA GLY A 286 -13.45 -1.20 -0.52
C GLY A 286 -13.74 -2.69 -0.43
N THR A 287 -12.75 -3.54 -0.16
CA THR A 287 -12.89 -5.00 -0.23
C THR A 287 -12.24 -5.71 0.94
N ASN A 288 -12.82 -6.83 1.38
CA ASN A 288 -12.22 -7.71 2.37
C ASN A 288 -12.39 -9.17 1.92
N VAL A 289 -11.47 -10.05 2.30
CA VAL A 289 -11.45 -11.45 1.86
C VAL A 289 -11.41 -12.36 3.07
N GLN A 290 -12.48 -13.13 3.28
CA GLN A 290 -12.46 -14.25 4.20
C GLN A 290 -11.66 -15.40 3.58
N ARG A 291 -10.65 -15.90 4.30
CA ARG A 291 -9.76 -16.97 3.85
C ARG A 291 -9.98 -18.23 4.67
N ARG A 292 -9.54 -19.36 4.13
CA ARG A 292 -9.50 -20.62 4.88
C ARG A 292 -8.50 -20.48 6.05
N PRO A 293 -8.84 -20.98 7.25
CA PRO A 293 -7.89 -21.05 8.35
C PRO A 293 -6.65 -21.88 7.99
N PHE A 294 -5.55 -21.65 8.70
CA PHE A 294 -4.36 -22.49 8.57
C PHE A 294 -4.67 -23.95 8.93
N ALA A 295 -4.01 -24.89 8.25
CA ALA A 295 -4.06 -26.30 8.61
C ALA A 295 -3.33 -26.57 9.94
N PHE A 296 -2.26 -25.81 10.21
CA PHE A 296 -1.52 -25.85 11.47
C PHE A 296 -2.43 -25.48 12.65
N LYS A 297 -2.35 -26.24 13.74
CA LYS A 297 -3.18 -26.04 14.92
C LYS A 297 -2.52 -25.07 15.89
N TRP A 298 -3.22 -23.99 16.25
CA TRP A 298 -2.64 -22.90 17.04
C TRP A 298 -2.16 -23.34 18.44
N TRP A 299 -2.77 -24.38 19.03
CA TRP A 299 -2.35 -24.93 20.32
C TRP A 299 -1.04 -25.76 20.24
N HIS A 300 -0.46 -25.93 19.05
CA HIS A 300 0.89 -26.48 18.85
C HIS A 300 1.97 -25.39 18.72
N VAL A 301 1.60 -24.11 18.76
CA VAL A 301 2.59 -23.02 18.83
C VAL A 301 3.24 -23.05 20.21
N ALA A 302 4.57 -22.94 20.25
CA ALA A 302 5.34 -22.60 21.45
C ALA A 302 5.66 -21.09 21.40
N PRO A 303 4.88 -20.22 22.06
CA PRO A 303 4.95 -18.76 21.88
C PRO A 303 6.28 -18.13 22.29
#